data_AF-A0A4V1CGP0-F1
#
_entry.id   AF-A0A4V1CGP0-F1
#
_cell.length_a   1.000
_cell.length_b   1.000
_cell.length_c   1.000
_cell.angle_alpha   90.00
_cell.angle_beta   90.00
_cell.angle_gamma   90.00
#
_symmetry.space_group_name_H-M   'P 1'
#
loop_
_entity.id
_entity.type
_entity.pdbx_description
1 polymer ?
#
loop_
_entity_poly.entity_id
_entity_poly.type
_entity_poly.pdbx_seq_one_letter_code
_entity_poly.pdbx_strand_id
1 'polypeptide(L)'
;MNAVHTEMLYFQRRLAATQVMAAAAAGPCARVAHETLAGLYADTLATLAAKLACLIAEPPLTFASRALRPDRSVGLRVLRTAMPRSRLTLKLAC
;
A
#
# COMPACT_ATOMS: atom_id res chain seq x y z
N MET A 1 12.05 -4.40 0.87
CA MET A 1 11.16 -3.54 1.69
C MET A 1 9.80 -3.51 1.00
N ASN A 2 8.72 -3.89 1.69
CA ASN A 2 7.37 -4.01 1.09
C ASN A 2 6.70 -2.62 1.04
N ALA A 3 6.11 -2.24 -0.10
CA ALA A 3 5.43 -0.95 -0.29
C ALA A 3 4.32 -0.71 0.75
N VAL A 4 3.59 -1.77 1.12
CA VAL A 4 2.54 -1.69 2.14
C VAL A 4 3.12 -1.36 3.51
N HIS A 5 4.30 -1.90 3.82
CA HIS A 5 4.98 -1.62 5.09
C HIS A 5 5.43 -0.16 5.18
N THR A 6 5.92 0.43 4.08
CA THR A 6 6.27 1.85 4.05
C THR A 6 5.05 2.76 4.19
N GLU A 7 3.91 2.39 3.61
CA GLU A 7 2.66 3.13 3.78
C GLU A 7 2.14 3.05 5.22
N MET A 8 2.18 1.86 5.84
CA MET A 8 1.81 1.72 7.25
C MET A 8 2.68 2.57 8.16
N LEU A 9 4.01 2.59 7.96
CA LEU A 9 4.91 3.45 8.74
C LEU A 9 4.59 4.93 8.54
N TYR A 10 4.23 5.34 7.32
CA TYR A 10 3.79 6.72 7.04
C TYR A 10 2.54 7.08 7.87
N PHE A 11 1.50 6.24 7.81
CA PHE A 11 0.26 6.49 8.54
C PHE A 11 0.43 6.43 10.06
N GLN A 12 1.29 5.54 10.57
CA GLN A 12 1.61 5.49 12.01
C GLN A 12 2.26 6.79 12.49
N ARG A 13 3.24 7.32 11.74
CA ARG A 13 3.90 8.58 12.08
C ARG A 13 2.92 9.76 12.01
N ARG A 14 2.05 9.78 10.99
CA ARG A 14 1.02 10.82 10.85
C ARG A 14 0.01 10.77 11.99
N LEU A 15 -0.48 9.58 12.35
CA LEU A 15 -1.40 9.39 13.46
C LEU A 15 -0.81 9.93 14.77
N ALA A 16 0.41 9.52 15.11
CA ALA A 16 1.10 9.98 16.32
C ALA A 16 1.25 11.51 16.34
N ALA A 17 1.68 12.12 15.22
CA ALA A 17 1.79 13.56 15.10
C ALA A 17 0.43 14.26 15.29
N THR A 18 -0.63 13.77 14.67
CA THR A 18 -1.97 14.36 14.80
C THR A 18 -2.54 14.27 16.21
N GLN A 19 -2.25 13.20 16.95
CA GLN A 19 -2.66 13.07 18.34
C GLN A 19 -1.95 14.11 19.22
N VAL A 20 -0.65 14.34 18.98
CA VAL A 20 0.10 15.41 19.67
C VAL A 20 -0.48 16.79 19.32
N MET A 21 -0.83 17.03 18.06
CA MET A 21 -1.48 18.28 17.64
C MET A 21 -2.86 18.48 18.28
N ALA A 22 -3.67 17.41 18.39
CA ALA A 22 -4.96 17.46 19.08
C ALA A 22 -4.80 17.81 20.57
N ALA A 23 -3.80 17.21 21.23
CA ALA A 23 -3.49 17.50 22.63
C ALA A 23 -2.98 18.93 22.85
N ALA A 24 -2.22 19.47 21.88
CA ALA A 24 -1.69 20.83 21.93
C ALA A 24 -2.66 21.90 21.38
N ALA A 25 -3.84 21.51 20.90
CA ALA A 25 -4.77 22.44 20.27
C ALA A 25 -5.31 23.46 21.28
N ALA A 26 -5.18 24.75 20.95
CA ALA A 26 -5.60 25.85 21.83
C ALA A 26 -7.13 26.01 21.95
N GLY A 27 -7.93 25.36 21.10
CA GLY A 27 -9.38 25.53 21.07
C GLY A 27 -10.14 24.26 20.66
N PRO A 28 -11.43 24.17 21.02
CA PRO A 28 -12.22 22.95 20.85
C PRO A 28 -12.42 22.58 19.38
N CYS A 29 -12.59 23.57 18.50
CA CYS A 29 -12.76 23.31 17.05
C CYS A 29 -11.49 22.70 16.43
N ALA A 30 -10.31 23.26 16.74
CA ALA A 30 -9.04 22.74 16.24
C ALA A 30 -8.75 21.33 16.78
N ARG A 31 -9.08 21.09 18.06
CA ARG A 31 -8.97 19.76 18.67
C ARG A 31 -9.84 18.73 17.96
N VAL A 32 -11.12 19.01 17.75
CA VAL A 32 -12.04 18.11 17.04
C VAL A 32 -11.57 17.83 15.62
N ALA A 33 -11.04 18.83 14.91
CA ALA A 33 -10.49 18.64 13.57
C ALA A 33 -9.30 17.65 13.58
N HIS A 34 -8.38 17.80 14.53
CA HIS A 34 -7.23 16.89 14.67
C HIS A 34 -7.64 15.48 15.14
N GLU A 35 -8.62 15.37 16.04
CA GLU A 35 -9.18 14.08 16.48
C GLU A 35 -9.88 13.34 15.33
N THR A 36 -10.66 14.07 14.51
CA THR A 36 -11.32 13.51 13.32
C THR A 36 -10.28 13.01 12.31
N LEU A 37 -9.23 13.81 12.05
CA LEU A 37 -8.14 13.42 11.17
C LEU A 37 -7.37 12.19 11.71
N ALA A 38 -7.15 12.13 13.03
CA ALA A 38 -6.53 10.97 13.67
C ALA A 38 -7.40 9.71 13.51
N GLY A 39 -8.72 9.82 13.61
CA GLY A 39 -9.66 8.73 13.32
C GLY A 39 -9.48 8.18 11.91
N LEU A 40 -9.44 9.05 10.90
CA LEU A 40 -9.22 8.64 9.51
C LEU A 40 -7.87 7.94 9.30
N TYR A 41 -6.81 8.39 9.99
CA TYR A 41 -5.51 7.69 9.95
C TYR A 41 -5.53 6.33 10.66
N ALA A 42 -6.27 6.19 11.75
CA ALA A 42 -6.43 4.92 12.43
C ALA A 42 -7.22 3.90 11.57
N ASP A 43 -8.30 4.34 10.93
CA ASP A 43 -9.12 3.49 10.06
C ASP A 43 -8.35 2.99 8.83
N THR A 44 -7.57 3.88 8.21
CA THR A 44 -6.69 3.51 7.08
C THR A 44 -5.61 2.52 7.51
N LEU A 45 -5.02 2.68 8.70
CA LEU A 45 -4.08 1.70 9.26
C LEU A 45 -4.73 0.34 9.50
N ALA A 46 -5.93 0.31 10.10
CA ALA A 46 -6.67 -0.92 10.34
C ALA A 46 -6.98 -1.63 9.01
N THR A 47 -7.38 -0.87 7.99
CA THR A 47 -7.65 -1.39 6.64
C THR A 47 -6.40 -1.99 5.99
N LEU A 48 -5.24 -1.32 6.11
CA LEU A 48 -3.98 -1.82 5.59
C LEU A 48 -3.51 -3.08 6.32
N ALA A 49 -3.66 -3.11 7.65
CA ALA A 49 -3.34 -4.28 8.46
C ALA A 49 -4.23 -5.49 8.09
N ALA A 50 -5.53 -5.28 7.88
CA ALA A 50 -6.45 -6.31 7.43
C ALA A 50 -6.06 -6.85 6.04
N LYS A 51 -5.69 -5.97 5.09
CA LYS A 51 -5.20 -6.40 3.77
C LYS A 51 -3.94 -7.24 3.87
N LEU A 52 -2.99 -6.88 4.74
CA LEU A 52 -1.80 -7.71 4.97
C LEU A 52 -2.17 -9.07 5.58
N ALA A 53 -3.09 -9.11 6.53
CA ALA A 53 -3.56 -10.36 7.12
C ALA A 53 -4.21 -11.26 6.06
N CYS A 54 -5.01 -10.71 5.15
CA CYS A 54 -5.58 -11.44 4.01
C CYS A 54 -4.51 -11.98 3.06
N LEU A 55 -3.46 -11.20 2.77
CA LEU A 55 -2.34 -11.63 1.93
C LEU A 55 -1.50 -12.74 2.57
N ILE A 56 -1.46 -12.81 3.91
CA ILE A 56 -0.79 -13.87 4.67
C ILE A 56 -1.69 -15.11 4.80
N ALA A 57 -3.01 -14.91 4.88
CA ALA A 57 -4.01 -15.96 5.00
C ALA A 57 -4.41 -16.60 3.66
N GLU A 58 -4.10 -15.98 2.51
CA GLU A 58 -4.12 -16.69 1.24
C GLU A 58 -3.10 -17.84 1.30
N PRO A 59 -3.54 -19.11 1.25
CA PRO A 59 -2.60 -20.20 1.15
C PRO A 59 -1.79 -19.98 -0.13
N PRO A 60 -0.46 -20.22 -0.12
CA PRO A 60 0.26 -20.33 -1.38
C PRO A 60 -0.51 -21.35 -2.19
N LEU A 61 -1.02 -20.97 -3.37
CA LEU A 61 -1.64 -21.90 -4.29
C LEU A 61 -0.63 -23.03 -4.48
N THR A 62 -0.88 -24.15 -3.81
CA THR A 62 -0.09 -25.35 -3.95
C THR A 62 -0.41 -25.83 -5.34
N PHE A 63 0.39 -25.39 -6.30
CA PHE A 63 0.54 -26.09 -7.56
C PHE A 63 1.04 -27.48 -7.21
N ALA A 64 0.11 -28.39 -6.95
CA ALA A 64 0.33 -29.82 -7.01
C ALA A 64 0.59 -30.16 -8.47
N SER A 65 1.75 -29.78 -9.00
CA SER A 65 2.28 -30.32 -10.23
C SER A 65 2.70 -31.75 -9.94
N ARG A 66 1.72 -32.65 -10.04
CA ARG A 66 1.95 -34.09 -10.15
C ARG A 66 3.01 -34.32 -11.22
N ALA A 67 4.02 -35.06 -10.81
CA ALA A 67 5.00 -35.78 -11.60
C ALA A 67 4.62 -35.97 -13.08
N LEU A 68 5.35 -35.29 -13.98
CA LEU A 68 5.71 -35.84 -15.28
C LEU A 68 7.19 -35.53 -15.52
N ARG A 69 7.92 -36.58 -15.88
CA ARG A 69 9.38 -36.69 -16.02
C ARG A 69 10.00 -35.70 -17.03
N PRO A 70 11.34 -35.52 -17.00
CA PRO A 70 12.02 -34.48 -17.74
C PRO A 70 12.17 -34.89 -19.20
N ASP A 71 11.75 -34.04 -20.12
CA ASP A 71 12.28 -34.07 -21.46
C ASP A 71 12.70 -32.66 -21.90
N ARG A 72 13.80 -32.67 -22.65
CA ARG A 72 14.65 -31.57 -23.09
C ARG A 72 13.89 -30.39 -23.70
N SER A 73 14.62 -29.28 -23.74
CA SER A 73 14.31 -27.98 -24.35
C SER A 73 13.62 -27.04 -23.34
N VAL A 74 14.07 -25.82 -23.10
CA VAL A 74 14.63 -24.81 -24.00
C VAL A 74 15.54 -23.90 -23.16
N GLY A 75 16.69 -23.56 -23.71
CA GLY A 75 17.60 -22.59 -23.11
C GLY A 75 16.97 -21.20 -22.99
N LEU A 76 17.19 -20.58 -21.84
CA LEU A 76 17.64 -19.19 -21.66
C LEU A 76 17.48 -18.20 -22.84
N ARG A 77 16.91 -17.04 -22.49
CA ARG A 77 16.88 -15.72 -23.19
C ARG A 77 15.73 -15.61 -24.20
N VAL A 78 14.84 -14.62 -24.12
CA VAL A 78 15.12 -13.19 -24.34
C VAL A 78 14.03 -12.29 -23.73
N LEU A 79 14.48 -11.34 -22.90
CA LEU A 79 14.07 -9.92 -22.73
C LEU A 79 12.70 -9.39 -23.20
N ARG A 80 12.00 -8.76 -22.22
CA ARG A 80 11.29 -7.46 -22.23
C ARG A 80 10.66 -6.97 -23.55
N THR A 81 9.34 -6.72 -23.52
CA THR A 81 8.72 -5.63 -24.29
C THR A 81 7.99 -4.67 -23.34
N ALA A 82 8.47 -3.42 -23.35
CA ALA A 82 7.91 -2.31 -22.61
C ALA A 82 6.64 -1.80 -23.31
N MET A 83 5.53 -1.69 -22.57
CA MET A 83 4.33 -0.98 -23.04
C MET A 83 4.58 0.54 -23.00
N PRO A 84 4.24 1.30 -24.06
CA PRO A 84 4.33 2.75 -24.06
C PRO A 84 3.17 3.35 -23.23
N ARG A 85 3.51 4.05 -22.14
CA ARG A 85 2.56 4.89 -21.39
C ARG A 85 2.29 6.16 -22.19
N SER A 86 1.05 6.37 -22.60
CA SER A 86 0.57 7.64 -23.18
C SER A 86 0.67 8.76 -22.13
N ARG A 87 1.49 9.78 -22.43
CA ARG A 87 1.55 11.02 -21.64
C ARG A 87 0.36 11.91 -22.02
N LEU A 88 -0.62 12.00 -21.14
CA LEU A 88 -1.63 13.06 -21.20
C LEU A 88 -1.01 14.36 -20.68
N THR A 89 -0.62 15.26 -21.59
CA THR A 89 -0.23 16.63 -21.26
C THR A 89 -1.47 17.50 -21.18
N LEU A 90 -1.83 17.98 -19.98
CA LEU A 90 -2.84 19.04 -19.81
C LEU A 90 -2.28 20.35 -20.38
N LYS A 91 -2.92 20.91 -21.41
CA LYS A 91 -2.68 22.27 -21.87
C LYS A 91 -3.52 23.22 -21.01
N LEU A 92 -2.86 24.16 -20.33
CA LEU A 92 -3.53 25.32 -19.75
C LEU A 92 -3.83 26.31 -20.88
N ALA A 93 -5.08 26.73 -21.00
CA ALA A 93 -5.49 27.83 -21.87
C ALA A 93 -5.12 29.16 -21.18
N CYS A 94 -4.58 30.10 -21.96
CA CYS A 94 -4.37 31.50 -21.55
C CYS A 94 -5.68 32.29 -21.65
#